data_AF-A0A0H4XGG6-F1
#
_entry.id   AF-A0A0H4XGG6-F1
#
_cell.length_a   1.000
_cell.length_b   1.000
_cell.length_c   1.000
_cell.angle_alpha   90.00
_cell.angle_beta   90.00
_cell.angle_gamma   90.00
#
_symmetry.space_group_name_H-M   'P 1'
#
loop_
_entity.id
_entity.type
_entity.pdbx_description
1 polymer ?
#
loop_
_entity_poly.entity_id
_entity_poly.type
_entity_poly.pdbx_seq_one_letter_code
_entity_poly.pdbx_strand_id
1 'polypeptide(L)'
;MNKLASIAALVLAATALVVTLWSPRETVQAPPPAPQAEQPVSVAADVINLERRVKALEDTAVGLSRRLMEVEKRPMMTADGKVVPGASPALAAEVEKLRAEVRGMVAGEALNSEGGRDYLKDVVRNVQDEMRTEQRAERQEQWHQVQAQQSEQQKERVRQFITEARLDYNQEQTLNRRMEAEATKRQALIEEVRAGTKSARDMRQAVRAETQLTDKEMNAILSEDQLKQYETMRRSERGFGGGPPGGRAGGRGR
;
A
#
# COMPACT_ATOMS: atom_id res chain seq x y z
N MET A 1 -33.59 16.17 -27.79
CA MET A 1 -34.73 15.27 -28.07
C MET A 1 -34.21 13.84 -28.22
N ASN A 2 -34.57 13.00 -27.24
CA ASN A 2 -34.75 11.54 -27.24
C ASN A 2 -33.73 10.60 -27.93
N LYS A 3 -32.73 10.16 -27.15
CA LYS A 3 -32.08 8.83 -27.30
C LYS A 3 -31.95 8.05 -25.98
N LEU A 4 -32.49 8.56 -24.87
CA LEU A 4 -32.45 7.91 -23.55
C LEU A 4 -33.67 7.02 -23.27
N ALA A 5 -34.67 7.01 -24.15
CA ALA A 5 -35.88 6.20 -23.96
C ALA A 5 -35.68 4.71 -24.37
N SER A 6 -34.66 4.36 -25.17
CA SER A 6 -34.47 2.97 -25.61
C SER A 6 -33.60 2.12 -24.67
N ILE A 7 -32.78 2.73 -23.82
CA ILE A 7 -31.91 1.99 -22.87
C ILE A 7 -32.68 1.62 -21.59
N ALA A 8 -33.62 2.47 -21.16
CA ALA A 8 -34.47 2.17 -20.00
C ALA A 8 -35.43 0.99 -20.27
N ALA A 9 -35.87 0.78 -21.51
CA ALA A 9 -36.74 -0.34 -21.88
C ALA A 9 -36.00 -1.69 -21.91
N LEU A 10 -34.68 -1.70 -22.13
CA LEU A 10 -33.88 -2.93 -22.22
C LEU A 10 -33.48 -3.48 -20.84
N VAL A 11 -33.36 -2.62 -19.82
CA VAL A 11 -33.11 -3.02 -18.43
C VAL A 11 -34.38 -3.57 -17.76
N LEU A 12 -35.56 -3.10 -18.16
CA LEU A 12 -36.85 -3.56 -17.61
C LEU A 12 -37.35 -4.88 -18.24
N ALA A 13 -36.91 -5.23 -19.45
CA ALA A 13 -37.24 -6.52 -20.07
C ALA A 13 -36.38 -7.69 -19.52
N ALA A 14 -35.16 -7.42 -19.05
CA ALA A 14 -34.27 -8.44 -18.48
C ALA A 14 -34.68 -8.88 -17.07
N THR A 15 -35.36 -8.03 -16.29
CA THR A 15 -35.86 -8.38 -14.95
C THR A 15 -37.17 -9.17 -14.98
N ALA A 16 -38.00 -9.02 -16.03
CA ALA A 16 -39.24 -9.78 -16.17
C ALA A 16 -39.01 -11.26 -16.55
N LEU A 17 -37.93 -11.58 -17.28
CA LEU A 17 -37.63 -12.94 -17.75
C LEU A 17 -36.96 -13.83 -16.68
N VAL A 18 -36.37 -13.23 -15.64
CA VAL A 18 -35.79 -13.95 -14.49
C VAL A 18 -36.85 -14.28 -13.43
N VAL A 19 -37.90 -13.46 -13.28
CA VAL A 19 -38.98 -13.71 -12.30
C VAL A 19 -39.96 -14.80 -12.77
N THR A 20 -40.12 -15.01 -14.08
CA THR A 20 -41.02 -16.07 -14.60
C THR A 20 -40.40 -17.47 -14.63
N LEU A 21 -39.09 -17.62 -14.37
CA LEU A 21 -38.41 -18.93 -14.44
C LEU A 21 -38.27 -19.63 -13.08
N TRP A 22 -38.69 -19.02 -11.97
CA TRP A 22 -38.56 -19.61 -10.63
C TRP A 22 -39.79 -19.34 -9.74
N SER A 23 -40.97 -19.69 -10.25
CA SER A 23 -42.14 -19.97 -9.40
C SER A 23 -42.27 -21.49 -9.23
N PRO A 24 -42.01 -22.06 -8.04
CA PRO A 24 -42.30 -23.46 -7.79
C PRO A 24 -43.81 -23.66 -7.63
N ARG A 25 -44.35 -24.64 -8.39
CA ARG A 25 -45.72 -25.16 -8.26
C ARG A 25 -46.00 -25.58 -6.81
N GLU A 26 -47.13 -25.13 -6.27
CA GLU A 26 -47.78 -25.75 -5.11
C GLU A 26 -48.14 -27.22 -5.43
N THR A 27 -47.71 -28.14 -4.57
CA THR A 27 -48.44 -29.37 -4.31
C THR A 27 -48.62 -29.48 -2.80
N VAL A 28 -49.88 -29.49 -2.38
CA VAL A 28 -50.33 -29.64 -0.99
C VAL A 28 -50.43 -31.13 -0.67
N GLN A 29 -49.69 -31.64 0.33
CA GLN A 29 -50.17 -32.67 1.25
C GLN A 29 -49.34 -32.70 2.56
N ALA A 30 -50.02 -32.83 3.70
CA ALA A 30 -49.54 -32.59 5.08
C ALA A 30 -49.08 -33.90 5.83
N PRO A 31 -48.81 -33.92 7.17
CA PRO A 31 -47.50 -34.02 7.87
C PRO A 31 -47.38 -35.27 8.83
N PRO A 32 -46.45 -35.41 9.83
CA PRO A 32 -44.99 -35.15 10.00
C PRO A 32 -44.19 -36.45 10.44
N PRO A 33 -42.87 -36.41 10.75
CA PRO A 33 -42.39 -36.02 12.10
C PRO A 33 -41.13 -35.10 12.13
N ALA A 34 -41.13 -34.23 13.15
CA ALA A 34 -40.05 -33.49 13.83
C ALA A 34 -38.85 -32.85 13.06
N PRO A 35 -38.65 -31.52 13.17
CA PRO A 35 -37.58 -30.76 12.49
C PRO A 35 -36.22 -30.84 13.20
N GLN A 36 -35.15 -31.08 12.44
CA GLN A 36 -33.82 -30.60 12.78
C GLN A 36 -33.69 -29.16 12.28
N ALA A 37 -33.30 -28.26 13.18
CA ALA A 37 -33.16 -26.84 12.89
C ALA A 37 -31.94 -26.58 11.98
N GLU A 38 -32.18 -26.35 10.68
CA GLU A 38 -31.23 -25.68 9.81
C GLU A 38 -31.21 -24.19 10.15
N GLN A 39 -30.05 -23.69 10.56
CA GLN A 39 -29.84 -22.27 10.83
C GLN A 39 -29.89 -21.49 9.50
N PRO A 40 -30.55 -20.32 9.45
CA PRO A 40 -30.51 -19.47 8.26
C PRO A 40 -29.11 -18.87 8.13
N VAL A 41 -28.32 -19.33 7.16
CA VAL A 41 -27.10 -18.63 6.74
C VAL A 41 -27.53 -17.24 6.30
N SER A 42 -27.05 -16.21 7.00
CA SER A 42 -27.61 -14.87 6.87
C SER A 42 -27.31 -14.28 5.50
N VAL A 43 -28.35 -13.79 4.83
CA VAL A 43 -28.26 -13.02 3.57
C VAL A 43 -27.22 -11.90 3.65
N ALA A 44 -26.98 -11.36 4.85
CA ALA A 44 -25.94 -10.35 5.11
C ALA A 44 -24.51 -10.86 4.86
N ALA A 45 -24.20 -12.13 5.14
CA ALA A 45 -22.88 -12.71 4.86
C ALA A 45 -22.64 -12.85 3.36
N ASP A 46 -23.69 -13.19 2.61
CA ASP A 46 -23.62 -13.30 1.15
C ASP A 46 -23.47 -11.94 0.49
N VAL A 47 -24.15 -10.91 0.99
CA VAL A 47 -24.00 -9.52 0.52
C VAL A 47 -22.58 -9.01 0.75
N ILE A 48 -21.99 -9.24 1.93
CA ILE A 48 -20.60 -8.85 2.23
C ILE A 48 -19.62 -9.60 1.32
N ASN A 49 -19.90 -10.86 0.98
CA ASN A 49 -19.08 -11.64 0.06
C ASN A 49 -19.18 -11.10 -1.38
N LEU A 50 -20.39 -10.76 -1.82
CA LEU A 50 -20.68 -10.12 -3.11
C LEU A 50 -19.98 -8.76 -3.22
N GLU A 51 -20.05 -7.91 -2.20
CA GLU A 51 -19.38 -6.62 -2.18
C GLU A 51 -17.86 -6.76 -2.28
N ARG A 52 -17.25 -7.71 -1.59
CA ARG A 52 -15.80 -7.99 -1.73
C ARG A 52 -15.43 -8.47 -3.13
N ARG A 53 -16.29 -9.31 -3.74
CA ARG A 53 -16.06 -9.80 -5.10
C ARG A 53 -16.24 -8.71 -6.14
N VAL A 54 -17.24 -7.85 -5.99
CA VAL A 54 -17.45 -6.67 -6.84
C VAL A 54 -16.26 -5.73 -6.73
N LYS A 55 -15.79 -5.45 -5.52
CA LYS A 55 -14.61 -4.60 -5.30
C LYS A 55 -13.34 -5.19 -5.94
N ALA A 56 -13.11 -6.49 -5.82
CA ALA A 56 -11.99 -7.15 -6.50
C ALA A 56 -12.10 -7.10 -8.04
N LEU A 57 -13.33 -7.16 -8.58
CA LEU A 57 -13.58 -6.98 -10.02
C LEU A 57 -13.37 -5.54 -10.48
N GLU A 58 -13.73 -4.57 -9.65
CA GLU A 58 -13.49 -3.14 -9.91
C GLU A 58 -11.99 -2.83 -9.89
N ASP A 59 -11.25 -3.31 -8.89
CA ASP A 59 -9.79 -3.11 -8.77
C ASP A 59 -9.04 -3.75 -9.95
N THR A 60 -9.47 -4.94 -10.39
CA THR A 60 -8.88 -5.60 -11.58
C THR A 60 -9.24 -4.89 -12.88
N ALA A 61 -10.46 -4.36 -13.03
CA ALA A 61 -10.85 -3.56 -14.19
C ALA A 61 -10.07 -2.23 -14.27
N VAL A 62 -9.87 -1.56 -13.12
CA VAL A 62 -9.05 -0.35 -13.04
C VAL A 62 -7.58 -0.65 -13.37
N GLY A 63 -7.04 -1.76 -12.87
CA GLY A 63 -5.68 -2.22 -13.22
C GLY A 63 -5.52 -2.51 -14.72
N LEU A 64 -6.49 -3.20 -15.33
CA LEU A 64 -6.49 -3.48 -16.77
C LEU A 64 -6.60 -2.21 -17.61
N SER A 65 -7.43 -1.25 -17.21
CA SER A 65 -7.55 0.04 -17.90
C SER A 65 -6.26 0.87 -17.83
N ARG A 66 -5.55 0.86 -16.69
CA ARG A 66 -4.23 1.51 -16.56
C ARG A 66 -3.20 0.85 -17.46
N ARG A 67 -3.13 -0.48 -17.47
CA ARG A 67 -2.22 -1.24 -18.34
C ARG A 67 -2.54 -0.99 -19.83
N LEU A 68 -3.82 -0.90 -20.21
CA LEU A 68 -4.24 -0.51 -21.56
C LEU A 68 -3.80 0.91 -21.92
N MET A 69 -3.97 1.89 -21.03
CA MET A 69 -3.50 3.26 -21.26
C MET A 69 -1.98 3.36 -21.32
N GLU A 70 -1.24 2.57 -20.54
CA GLU A 70 0.22 2.52 -20.59
C GLU A 70 0.72 1.87 -21.89
N VAL A 71 0.00 0.88 -22.40
CA VAL A 71 0.27 0.24 -23.70
C VAL A 71 -0.06 1.18 -24.85
N GLU A 72 -1.16 1.92 -24.78
CA GLU A 72 -1.53 2.93 -25.79
C GLU A 72 -0.55 4.11 -25.81
N LYS A 73 0.05 4.42 -24.66
CA LYS A 73 1.11 5.44 -24.53
C LYS A 73 2.49 4.98 -25.00
N ARG A 74 2.70 3.71 -25.36
CA ARG A 74 4.00 3.22 -25.87
C ARG A 74 4.09 3.42 -27.38
N PRO A 75 4.88 4.37 -27.89
CA PRO A 75 5.17 4.44 -29.31
C PRO A 75 6.00 3.23 -29.76
N MET A 76 5.53 2.47 -30.75
CA MET A 76 6.37 1.48 -31.43
C MET A 76 7.21 2.16 -32.52
N MET A 77 8.52 1.94 -32.51
CA MET A 77 9.39 2.21 -33.65
C MET A 77 9.32 1.04 -34.62
N THR A 78 8.97 1.30 -35.88
CA THR A 78 9.11 0.31 -36.96
C THR A 78 10.60 0.12 -37.32
N ALA A 79 10.92 -0.95 -38.04
CA ALA A 79 12.29 -1.24 -38.49
C ALA A 79 12.93 -0.11 -39.33
N ASP A 80 12.13 0.81 -39.86
CA ASP A 80 12.55 2.01 -40.59
C ASP A 80 12.60 3.29 -39.71
N GLY A 81 12.56 3.16 -38.38
CA GLY A 81 12.71 4.27 -37.44
C GLY A 81 11.50 5.21 -37.33
N LYS A 82 10.35 4.85 -37.91
CA LYS A 82 9.14 5.67 -37.87
C LYS A 82 8.23 5.22 -36.72
N VAL A 83 7.77 6.17 -35.91
CA VAL A 83 6.82 5.93 -34.83
C VAL A 83 5.40 5.90 -35.40
N VAL A 84 4.70 4.77 -35.29
CA VAL A 84 3.31 4.62 -35.74
C VAL A 84 2.45 4.13 -34.58
N PRO A 85 1.26 4.72 -34.34
CA PRO A 85 0.30 4.16 -33.39
C PRO A 85 -0.39 2.95 -34.03
N GLY A 86 -0.01 1.74 -33.63
CA GLY A 86 -0.61 0.51 -34.14
C GLY A 86 -0.40 -0.65 -33.18
N ALA A 87 -1.48 -1.28 -32.75
CA ALA A 87 -1.44 -2.51 -31.95
C ALA A 87 -0.88 -3.66 -32.80
N SER A 88 0.17 -4.32 -32.31
CA SER A 88 0.81 -5.46 -32.98
C SER A 88 -0.19 -6.61 -33.21
N PRO A 89 -0.12 -7.37 -34.33
CA PRO A 89 -0.93 -8.57 -34.53
C PRO A 89 -0.71 -9.65 -33.44
N ALA A 90 0.45 -9.65 -32.79
CA ALA A 90 0.70 -10.49 -31.60
C ALA A 90 -0.19 -10.09 -30.41
N LEU A 91 -0.45 -8.79 -30.24
CA LEU A 91 -1.34 -8.25 -29.19
C LEU A 91 -2.82 -8.55 -29.50
N ALA A 92 -3.23 -8.57 -30.77
CA ALA A 92 -4.58 -8.98 -31.15
C ALA A 92 -4.85 -10.46 -30.79
N ALA A 93 -3.85 -11.32 -30.95
CA ALA A 93 -3.92 -12.72 -30.54
C ALA A 93 -3.96 -12.88 -29.00
N GLU A 94 -3.23 -12.04 -28.26
CA GLU A 94 -3.28 -12.01 -26.80
C GLU A 94 -4.64 -11.52 -26.28
N VAL A 95 -5.27 -10.54 -26.94
CA VAL A 95 -6.61 -10.05 -26.58
C VAL A 95 -7.70 -11.08 -26.88
N GLU A 96 -7.62 -11.77 -28.01
CA GLU A 96 -8.50 -12.90 -28.33
C GLU A 96 -8.35 -14.03 -27.31
N LYS A 97 -7.12 -14.36 -26.93
CA LYS A 97 -6.81 -15.35 -25.88
C LYS A 97 -7.39 -14.92 -24.53
N LEU A 98 -7.20 -13.66 -24.12
CA LEU A 98 -7.80 -13.12 -22.89
C LEU A 98 -9.33 -13.16 -22.93
N ARG A 99 -9.96 -12.85 -24.07
CA ARG A 99 -11.42 -12.92 -24.22
C ARG A 99 -11.96 -14.35 -24.13
N ALA A 100 -11.25 -15.31 -24.70
CA ALA A 100 -11.57 -16.73 -24.57
C ALA A 100 -11.40 -17.21 -23.12
N GLU A 101 -10.33 -16.78 -22.44
CA GLU A 101 -10.06 -17.11 -21.03
C GLU A 101 -11.10 -16.50 -20.08
N VAL A 102 -11.54 -15.25 -20.31
CA VAL A 102 -12.63 -14.61 -19.55
C VAL A 102 -13.97 -15.33 -19.78
N ARG A 103 -14.27 -15.77 -21.01
CA ARG A 103 -15.45 -16.62 -21.26
C ARG A 103 -15.35 -17.98 -20.55
N GLY A 104 -14.18 -18.60 -20.54
CA GLY A 104 -13.95 -19.88 -19.85
C GLY A 104 -14.03 -19.77 -18.32
N MET A 105 -13.59 -18.64 -17.75
CA MET A 105 -13.76 -18.31 -16.33
C MET A 105 -15.23 -18.09 -15.95
N VAL A 106 -16.00 -17.40 -16.81
CA VAL A 106 -17.43 -17.13 -16.60
C VAL A 106 -18.28 -18.39 -16.77
N ALA A 107 -17.85 -19.35 -17.60
CA ALA A 107 -18.55 -20.61 -17.85
C ALA A 107 -18.29 -21.71 -16.80
N GLY A 108 -17.42 -21.50 -15.81
CA GLY A 108 -17.15 -22.47 -14.72
C GLY A 108 -16.36 -23.72 -15.12
N GLU A 109 -16.09 -23.96 -16.41
CA GLU A 109 -15.30 -25.10 -16.90
C GLU A 109 -13.79 -25.01 -16.55
N ALA A 110 -13.25 -23.80 -16.33
CA ALA A 110 -11.86 -23.63 -15.89
C ALA A 110 -11.62 -24.12 -14.44
N LEU A 111 -12.66 -24.23 -13.60
CA LEU A 111 -12.53 -24.80 -12.26
C LEU A 111 -12.57 -26.34 -12.26
N ASN A 112 -13.09 -26.95 -13.33
CA ASN A 112 -13.24 -28.40 -13.48
C ASN A 112 -12.21 -29.05 -14.42
N SER A 113 -11.47 -28.27 -15.21
CA SER A 113 -10.33 -28.77 -15.99
C SER A 113 -9.01 -28.66 -15.24
N GLU A 114 -8.12 -29.64 -15.43
CA GLU A 114 -6.80 -29.68 -14.77
C GLU A 114 -5.92 -28.49 -15.18
N GLY A 115 -5.93 -28.12 -16.47
CA GLY A 115 -5.21 -26.94 -16.97
C GLY A 115 -5.77 -25.60 -16.48
N GLY A 116 -7.09 -25.49 -16.27
CA GLY A 116 -7.69 -24.28 -15.71
C GLY A 116 -7.36 -24.07 -14.23
N ARG A 117 -7.24 -25.17 -13.46
CA ARG A 117 -6.80 -25.13 -12.05
C ARG A 117 -5.35 -24.68 -11.92
N ASP A 118 -4.45 -25.15 -12.78
CA ASP A 118 -3.04 -24.75 -12.72
C ASP A 118 -2.85 -23.30 -13.16
N TYR A 119 -3.56 -22.86 -14.21
CA TYR A 119 -3.61 -21.44 -14.58
C TYR A 119 -4.12 -20.56 -13.43
N LEU A 120 -5.21 -20.95 -12.76
CA LEU A 120 -5.74 -20.21 -11.60
C LEU A 120 -4.74 -20.14 -10.44
N LYS A 121 -3.99 -21.22 -10.16
CA LYS A 121 -2.92 -21.19 -9.15
C LYS A 121 -1.83 -20.21 -9.52
N ASP A 122 -1.42 -20.18 -10.78
CA ASP A 122 -0.38 -19.27 -11.26
C ASP A 122 -0.85 -17.82 -11.27
N VAL A 123 -2.11 -17.55 -11.64
CA VAL A 123 -2.72 -16.22 -11.50
C VAL A 123 -2.76 -15.80 -10.03
N VAL A 124 -3.19 -16.68 -9.12
CA VAL A 124 -3.22 -16.36 -7.67
C VAL A 124 -1.82 -16.10 -7.12
N ARG A 125 -0.81 -16.89 -7.53
CA ARG A 125 0.59 -16.64 -7.15
C ARG A 125 1.09 -15.30 -7.68
N ASN A 126 0.81 -14.99 -8.94
CA ASN A 126 1.18 -13.71 -9.55
C ASN A 126 0.53 -12.53 -8.83
N VAL A 127 -0.77 -12.61 -8.51
CA VAL A 127 -1.46 -11.57 -7.73
C VAL A 127 -0.88 -11.44 -6.31
N GLN A 128 -0.54 -12.55 -5.66
CA GLN A 128 0.11 -12.51 -4.34
C GLN A 128 1.49 -11.86 -4.40
N ASP A 129 2.27 -12.14 -5.45
CA ASP A 129 3.60 -11.56 -5.63
C ASP A 129 3.54 -10.09 -6.05
N GLU A 130 2.55 -9.71 -6.87
CA GLU A 130 2.26 -8.31 -7.20
C GLU A 130 1.87 -7.53 -5.95
N MET A 131 0.91 -8.03 -5.15
CA MET A 131 0.53 -7.41 -3.86
C MET A 131 1.73 -7.28 -2.90
N ARG A 132 2.60 -8.30 -2.82
CA ARG A 132 3.81 -8.22 -1.98
C ARG A 132 4.79 -7.17 -2.50
N THR A 133 4.89 -7.01 -3.80
CA THR A 133 5.81 -6.05 -4.43
C THR A 133 5.29 -4.63 -4.26
N GLU A 134 4.00 -4.40 -4.51
CA GLU A 134 3.33 -3.12 -4.26
C GLU A 134 3.43 -2.72 -2.78
N GLN A 135 3.14 -3.63 -1.84
CA GLN A 135 3.29 -3.33 -0.41
C GLN A 135 4.74 -3.03 0.02
N ARG A 136 5.74 -3.54 -0.69
CA ARG A 136 7.15 -3.16 -0.44
C ARG A 136 7.44 -1.78 -1.02
N ALA A 137 6.97 -1.50 -2.22
CA ALA A 137 7.12 -0.20 -2.87
C ALA A 137 6.45 0.91 -2.05
N GLU A 138 5.19 0.73 -1.64
CA GLU A 138 4.45 1.67 -0.80
C GLU A 138 5.16 1.93 0.53
N ARG A 139 5.63 0.87 1.21
CA ARG A 139 6.40 1.04 2.45
C ARG A 139 7.70 1.79 2.22
N GLN A 140 8.37 1.56 1.09
CA GLN A 140 9.60 2.26 0.75
C GLN A 140 9.32 3.76 0.47
N GLU A 141 8.27 4.08 -0.27
CA GLU A 141 7.84 5.46 -0.52
C GLU A 141 7.44 6.17 0.77
N GLN A 142 6.61 5.54 1.59
CA GLN A 142 6.22 6.08 2.91
C GLN A 142 7.45 6.31 3.79
N TRP A 143 8.41 5.39 3.76
CA TRP A 143 9.65 5.53 4.52
C TRP A 143 10.47 6.74 4.05
N HIS A 144 10.63 6.92 2.74
CA HIS A 144 11.33 8.09 2.18
C HIS A 144 10.61 9.40 2.52
N GLN A 145 9.27 9.42 2.47
CA GLN A 145 8.48 10.60 2.86
C GLN A 145 8.64 10.93 4.34
N VAL A 146 8.50 9.94 5.23
CA VAL A 146 8.68 10.11 6.67
C VAL A 146 10.11 10.56 6.98
N GLN A 147 11.11 10.00 6.30
CA GLN A 147 12.51 10.39 6.48
C GLN A 147 12.75 11.86 6.09
N ALA A 148 12.24 12.28 4.93
CA ALA A 148 12.35 13.67 4.47
C ALA A 148 11.66 14.63 5.45
N GLN A 149 10.45 14.30 5.89
CA GLN A 149 9.71 15.09 6.88
C GLN A 149 10.46 15.21 8.21
N GLN A 150 11.05 14.12 8.71
CA GLN A 150 11.82 14.16 9.96
C GLN A 150 13.07 15.03 9.85
N SER A 151 13.75 14.99 8.70
CA SER A 151 14.93 15.83 8.43
C SER A 151 14.58 17.31 8.44
N GLU A 152 13.48 17.70 7.77
CA GLU A 152 13.03 19.10 7.74
C GLU A 152 12.58 19.59 9.11
N GLN A 153 11.77 18.81 9.84
CA GLN A 153 11.37 19.17 11.20
C GLN A 153 12.56 19.30 12.15
N GLN A 154 13.59 18.48 11.97
CA GLN A 154 14.82 18.60 12.75
C GLN A 154 15.55 19.92 12.45
N LYS A 155 15.71 20.26 11.16
CA LYS A 155 16.32 21.54 10.76
C LYS A 155 15.54 22.73 11.30
N GLU A 156 14.21 22.69 11.26
CA GLU A 156 13.36 23.75 11.81
C GLU A 156 13.56 23.92 13.31
N ARG A 157 13.57 22.83 14.09
CA ARG A 157 13.84 22.88 15.54
C ARG A 157 15.23 23.42 15.85
N VAL A 158 16.24 23.02 15.09
CA VAL A 158 17.62 23.53 15.26
C VAL A 158 17.66 25.03 14.95
N ARG A 159 17.00 25.48 13.87
CA ARG A 159 16.89 26.92 13.55
C ARG A 159 16.18 27.72 14.63
N GLN A 160 15.08 27.18 15.17
CA GLN A 160 14.36 27.78 16.30
C GLN A 160 15.27 27.89 17.50
N PHE A 161 15.98 26.82 17.87
CA PHE A 161 16.94 26.83 18.96
C PHE A 161 18.07 27.86 18.75
N ILE A 162 18.69 27.93 17.57
CA ILE A 162 19.72 28.92 17.25
C ILE A 162 19.20 30.34 17.48
N THR A 163 17.97 30.61 17.06
CA THR A 163 17.34 31.94 17.14
C THR A 163 16.92 32.29 18.57
N GLU A 164 16.26 31.38 19.28
CA GLU A 164 15.73 31.57 20.63
C GLU A 164 16.84 31.63 21.68
N ALA A 165 17.83 30.74 21.56
CA ALA A 165 19.00 30.69 22.46
C ALA A 165 20.04 31.76 22.15
N ARG A 166 19.84 32.51 21.05
CA ARG A 166 20.76 33.54 20.53
C ARG A 166 22.19 33.03 20.51
N LEU A 167 22.39 31.88 19.85
CA LEU A 167 23.72 31.28 19.75
C LEU A 167 24.67 32.25 19.03
N ASP A 168 25.90 32.32 19.51
CA ASP A 168 26.94 33.01 18.76
C ASP A 168 27.35 32.21 17.51
N TYR A 169 28.09 32.86 16.62
CA TYR A 169 28.52 32.26 15.35
C TYR A 169 29.32 30.96 15.54
N ASN A 170 30.18 30.88 16.56
CA ASN A 170 31.01 29.69 16.82
C ASN A 170 30.17 28.55 17.41
N GLN A 171 29.21 28.87 18.29
CA GLN A 171 28.24 27.92 18.85
C GLN A 171 27.33 27.36 17.75
N GLU A 172 26.80 28.22 16.88
CA GLU A 172 25.98 27.82 15.74
C GLU A 172 26.77 26.93 14.77
N GLN A 173 27.98 27.35 14.38
CA GLN A 173 28.82 26.58 13.46
C GLN A 173 29.16 25.21 14.04
N THR A 174 29.47 25.14 15.34
CA THR A 174 29.78 23.88 16.02
C THR A 174 28.55 22.98 16.08
N LEU A 175 27.38 23.53 16.45
CA LEU A 175 26.13 22.79 16.49
C LEU A 175 25.78 22.22 15.10
N ASN A 176 25.78 23.05 14.06
CA ASN A 176 25.45 22.64 12.71
C ASN A 176 26.39 21.52 12.23
N ARG A 177 27.71 21.68 12.44
CA ARG A 177 28.71 20.65 12.11
C ARG A 177 28.43 19.33 12.83
N ARG A 178 28.08 19.38 14.13
CA ARG A 178 27.82 18.15 14.90
C ARG A 178 26.50 17.49 14.55
N MET A 179 25.46 18.28 14.28
CA MET A 179 24.16 17.76 13.83
C MET A 179 24.26 17.10 12.44
N GLU A 180 25.03 17.69 11.52
CA GLU A 180 25.30 17.10 10.20
C GLU A 180 26.11 15.81 10.30
N ALA A 181 27.12 15.76 11.17
CA ALA A 181 27.88 14.55 11.44
C ALA A 181 26.99 13.43 12.03
N GLU A 182 26.14 13.76 13.01
CA GLU A 182 25.18 12.81 13.60
C GLU A 182 24.20 12.29 12.54
N ALA A 183 23.66 13.16 11.69
CA ALA A 183 22.73 12.79 10.61
C ALA A 183 23.39 11.88 9.56
N THR A 184 24.61 12.22 9.12
CA THR A 184 25.39 11.43 8.16
C THR A 184 25.69 10.04 8.71
N LYS A 185 26.14 9.96 9.97
CA LYS A 185 26.44 8.67 10.62
C LYS A 185 25.19 7.84 10.86
N ARG A 186 24.07 8.47 11.24
CA ARG A 186 22.77 7.79 11.36
C ARG A 186 22.34 7.19 10.03
N GLN A 187 22.48 7.94 8.93
CA GLN A 187 22.13 7.46 7.59
C GLN A 187 22.99 6.25 7.18
N ALA A 188 24.30 6.35 7.36
CA ALA A 188 25.21 5.24 7.07
C ALA A 188 24.86 3.98 7.89
N LEU A 189 24.54 4.12 9.18
CA LEU A 189 24.16 2.98 10.03
C LEU A 189 22.81 2.37 9.61
N ILE A 190 21.85 3.18 9.15
CA ILE A 190 20.57 2.68 8.63
C ILE A 190 20.81 1.85 7.37
N GLU A 191 21.68 2.31 6.47
CA GLU A 191 22.04 1.60 5.25
C GLU A 191 22.76 0.28 5.55
N GLU A 192 23.66 0.25 6.52
CA GLU A 192 24.32 -0.98 6.99
C GLU A 192 23.32 -1.99 7.60
N VAL A 193 22.36 -1.51 8.39
CA VAL A 193 21.29 -2.37 8.92
C VAL A 193 20.41 -2.90 7.78
N ARG A 194 20.10 -2.08 6.77
CA ARG A 194 19.34 -2.50 5.59
C ARG A 194 20.10 -3.52 4.75
N ALA A 195 21.41 -3.37 4.63
CA ALA A 195 22.30 -4.32 3.95
C ALA A 195 22.52 -5.61 4.76
N GLY A 196 22.09 -5.65 6.03
CA GLY A 196 22.26 -6.79 6.93
C GLY A 196 23.68 -6.91 7.51
N THR A 197 24.54 -5.91 7.35
CA THR A 197 25.92 -5.93 7.83
C THR A 197 26.04 -5.57 9.32
N LYS A 198 25.08 -4.80 9.86
CA LYS A 198 25.00 -4.48 11.30
C LYS A 198 23.63 -4.79 11.88
N SER A 199 23.60 -5.10 13.17
CA SER A 199 22.34 -5.29 13.88
C SER A 199 21.71 -3.93 14.25
N ALA A 200 20.38 -3.91 14.35
CA ALA A 200 19.66 -2.74 14.85
C ALA A 200 20.05 -2.36 16.28
N ARG A 201 20.57 -3.29 17.09
CA ARG A 201 21.11 -2.99 18.42
C ARG A 201 22.39 -2.17 18.31
N ASP A 202 23.30 -2.55 17.43
CA ASP A 202 24.59 -1.88 17.26
C ASP A 202 24.40 -0.49 16.65
N MET A 203 23.50 -0.35 15.68
CA MET A 203 23.07 0.97 15.18
C MET A 203 22.61 1.87 16.32
N ARG A 204 21.71 1.40 17.20
CA ARG A 204 21.21 2.20 18.32
C ARG A 204 22.32 2.60 19.30
N GLN A 205 23.28 1.71 19.56
CA GLN A 205 24.43 2.02 20.40
C GLN A 205 25.34 3.06 19.75
N ALA A 206 25.65 2.90 18.47
CA ALA A 206 26.49 3.83 17.72
C ALA A 206 25.85 5.23 17.59
N VAL A 207 24.55 5.32 17.33
CA VAL A 207 23.82 6.60 17.32
C VAL A 207 23.86 7.24 18.70
N ARG A 208 23.62 6.49 19.78
CA ARG A 208 23.71 7.03 21.15
C ARG A 208 25.11 7.55 21.48
N ALA A 209 26.16 6.86 21.06
CA ALA A 209 27.53 7.30 21.28
C ALA A 209 27.80 8.64 20.56
N GLU A 210 27.34 8.80 19.32
CA GLU A 210 27.43 10.08 18.60
C GLU A 210 26.63 11.19 19.27
N THR A 211 25.39 10.90 19.67
CA THR A 211 24.56 11.84 20.43
C THR A 211 25.29 12.32 21.69
N GLN A 212 25.94 11.42 22.44
CA GLN A 212 26.72 11.78 23.62
C GLN A 212 27.93 12.65 23.29
N LEU A 213 28.61 12.41 22.16
CA LEU A 213 29.74 13.24 21.72
C LEU A 213 29.29 14.65 21.32
N THR A 214 28.14 14.78 20.67
CA THR A 214 27.52 16.07 20.37
C THR A 214 27.12 16.79 21.66
N ASP A 215 26.40 16.10 22.55
CA ASP A 215 25.95 16.67 23.82
C ASP A 215 27.15 17.12 24.68
N LYS A 216 28.26 16.37 24.69
CA LYS A 216 29.47 16.73 25.43
C LYS A 216 30.17 17.97 24.88
N GLU A 217 30.20 18.16 23.56
CA GLU A 217 30.74 19.39 22.95
C GLU A 217 29.82 20.59 23.20
N MET A 218 28.51 20.42 23.07
CA MET A 218 27.55 21.50 23.34
C MET A 218 27.60 21.93 24.81
N ASN A 219 27.72 20.98 25.74
CA ASN A 219 27.92 21.26 27.17
C ASN A 219 29.17 22.09 27.48
N ALA A 220 30.20 22.02 26.65
CA ALA A 220 31.44 22.77 26.87
C ALA A 220 31.36 24.23 26.36
N ILE A 221 30.46 24.52 25.41
CA ILE A 221 30.41 25.82 24.72
C ILE A 221 29.16 26.64 25.04
N LEU A 222 28.09 26.01 25.49
CA LEU A 222 26.83 26.68 25.79
C LEU A 222 26.79 27.17 27.25
N SER A 223 26.14 28.31 27.46
CA SER A 223 25.80 28.80 28.80
C SER A 223 24.68 27.96 29.44
N GLU A 224 24.47 28.09 30.76
CA GLU A 224 23.48 27.29 31.49
C GLU A 224 22.04 27.44 30.96
N ASP A 225 21.64 28.66 30.58
CA ASP A 225 20.31 28.91 30.03
C ASP A 225 20.16 28.34 28.62
N GLN A 226 21.21 28.46 27.79
CA GLN A 226 21.26 27.84 26.47
C GLN A 226 21.25 26.30 26.56
N LEU A 227 21.85 25.73 27.60
CA LEU A 227 21.83 24.29 27.86
C LEU A 227 20.44 23.78 28.20
N LYS A 228 19.67 24.50 29.02
CA LYS A 228 18.28 24.13 29.33
C LYS A 228 17.42 24.10 28.06
N GLN A 229 17.62 25.06 27.16
CA GLN A 229 16.94 25.10 25.86
C GLN A 229 17.41 23.96 24.94
N TYR A 230 18.73 23.72 24.88
CA TYR A 230 19.31 22.61 24.12
C TYR A 230 18.76 21.25 24.58
N GLU A 231 18.70 21.00 25.88
CA GLU A 231 18.13 19.78 26.42
C GLU A 231 16.64 19.62 26.07
N THR A 232 15.89 20.72 26.10
CA THR A 232 14.46 20.72 25.73
C THR A 232 14.30 20.35 24.25
N MET A 233 15.10 20.95 23.37
CA MET A 233 15.18 20.58 21.96
C MET A 233 15.52 19.08 21.81
N ARG A 234 16.56 18.58 22.47
CA ARG A 234 16.98 17.17 22.40
C ARG A 234 15.93 16.19 22.93
N ARG A 235 15.19 16.55 23.98
CA ARG A 235 14.07 15.73 24.50
C ARG A 235 12.92 15.65 23.48
N SER A 236 12.60 16.76 22.81
CA SER A 236 11.57 16.79 21.77
C SER A 236 11.91 15.86 20.59
N GLU A 237 13.19 15.79 20.20
CA GLU A 237 13.66 14.88 19.15
C GLU A 237 13.49 13.40 19.53
N ARG A 238 13.78 13.04 20.79
CA ARG A 238 13.65 11.65 21.27
C ARG A 238 12.19 11.20 21.35
N GLY A 239 11.27 12.11 21.63
CA GLY A 239 9.83 11.83 21.73
C GLY A 239 9.17 11.52 20.39
N PHE A 240 9.73 12.01 19.27
CA PHE A 240 9.11 11.90 17.93
C PHE A 240 9.71 10.79 17.05
N GLY A 241 10.89 10.27 17.40
CA GLY A 241 11.57 9.19 16.66
C GLY A 241 11.16 7.75 17.05
N GLY A 242 10.19 7.61 17.96
CA GLY A 242 9.79 6.35 18.58
C GLY A 242 8.74 5.55 17.81
N GLY A 243 8.92 5.36 16.50
CA GLY A 243 8.05 4.50 15.69
C GLY A 243 6.60 5.00 15.54
N PRO A 244 5.80 4.37 14.66
CA PRO A 244 4.41 4.75 14.44
C PRO A 244 3.60 4.71 15.75
N PRO A 245 2.74 5.70 16.03
CA PRO A 245 1.77 5.63 17.12
C PRO A 245 0.68 4.61 16.74
N GLY A 246 0.99 3.32 16.88
CA GLY A 246 0.14 2.25 16.35
C GLY A 246 0.68 0.88 16.70
N GLY A 247 0.72 0.57 17.99
CA GLY A 247 1.23 -0.72 18.43
C GLY A 247 1.23 -0.83 19.94
N ARG A 248 0.05 -0.66 20.55
CA ARG A 248 -0.22 -1.23 21.86
C ARG A 248 0.01 -2.73 21.71
N ALA A 249 1.24 -3.17 21.98
CA ALA A 249 1.55 -4.54 22.27
C ALA A 249 0.58 -4.92 23.40
N GLY A 250 -0.47 -5.64 23.02
CA GLY A 250 -1.40 -6.27 23.92
C GLY A 250 -0.68 -7.39 24.65
N GLY A 251 0.25 -7.02 25.53
CA GLY A 251 0.60 -7.83 26.68
C GLY A 251 -0.59 -7.86 27.63
N ARG A 252 -1.55 -8.74 27.36
CA ARG A 252 -2.29 -9.48 28.39
C ARG A 252 -1.86 -10.93 28.16
N GLY A 253 -1.15 -11.59 29.07
CA GLY A 253 -1.50 -11.67 30.48
C GLY A 253 -2.63 -12.69 30.66
N ARG A 254 -2.40 -13.93 30.21
CA ARG A 254 -2.78 -15.22 30.82
C ARG A 254 -2.36 -16.35 29.89
#